data_AF-A0A2N7BP21-F1
#
_entry.id   AF-A0A2N7BP21-F1
#
_cell.length_a   1.000
_cell.length_b   1.000
_cell.length_c   1.000
_cell.angle_alpha   90.00
_cell.angle_beta   90.00
_cell.angle_gamma   90.00
#
_symmetry.space_group_name_H-M   'P 1'
#
loop_
_entity.id
_entity.type
_entity.pdbx_description
1 polymer ?
#
loop_
_entity_poly.entity_id
_entity_poly.type
_entity_poly.pdbx_seq_one_letter_code
_entity_poly.pdbx_strand_id
1 'polypeptide(L)' 'MLHLYLPVGFEDGIILRDNIAKKHKVWIGNPAISELPTQCKIEWYVGDNLLNLPDHELIDILDFINEELI' A
#
# COMPACT_ATOMS: atom_id res chain seq x y z
N MET A 1 -6.57 8.99 8.35
CA MET A 1 -6.35 7.64 7.81
C MET A 1 -6.29 7.76 6.31
N LEU A 2 -5.28 7.19 5.67
CA LEU A 2 -5.14 7.18 4.22
C LEU A 2 -5.72 5.87 3.70
N HIS A 3 -6.70 5.94 2.80
CA HIS A 3 -7.26 4.76 2.14
C HIS A 3 -6.76 4.72 0.71
N LEU A 4 -6.03 3.65 0.37
CA LEU A 4 -5.54 3.40 -0.98
C LEU A 4 -6.38 2.28 -1.60
N TYR A 5 -6.99 2.55 -2.76
CA TYR A 5 -7.70 1.54 -3.53
C TYR A 5 -6.81 1.08 -4.67
N LEU A 6 -6.42 -0.19 -4.66
CA LEU A 6 -5.50 -0.77 -5.64
C LEU A 6 -6.28 -1.55 -6.70
N PRO A 7 -5.92 -1.44 -7.99
CA PRO A 7 -6.65 -2.07 -9.10
C PRO A 7 -6.33 -3.58 -9.25
N VAL A 8 -6.21 -4.30 -8.13
CA VAL A 8 -5.90 -5.73 -8.07
C VAL A 8 -6.78 -6.43 -7.04
N GLY A 9 -6.96 -7.74 -7.19
CA GLY A 9 -7.70 -8.55 -6.21
C GLY A 9 -7.04 -8.59 -4.83
N PHE A 10 -7.75 -9.10 -3.82
CA PHE A 10 -7.26 -9.18 -2.45
C PHE A 10 -5.97 -10.03 -2.31
N GLU A 11 -5.92 -11.19 -2.96
CA GLU A 11 -4.75 -12.08 -2.92
C GLU A 11 -3.53 -11.44 -3.57
N ASP A 12 -3.71 -10.78 -4.72
CA ASP A 12 -2.64 -10.03 -5.40
C ASP A 12 -2.17 -8.84 -4.57
N GLY A 13 -3.10 -8.16 -3.89
CA GLY A 13 -2.79 -7.09 -2.94
C GLY A 13 -1.91 -7.57 -1.78
N ILE A 14 -2.13 -8.81 -1.28
CA ILE A 14 -1.28 -9.43 -0.25
C ILE A 14 0.14 -9.63 -0.78
N ILE A 15 0.27 -10.15 -2.00
CA ILE A 15 1.57 -10.40 -2.64
C ILE A 15 2.32 -9.08 -2.84
N LEU A 16 1.65 -8.06 -3.37
CA LEU A 16 2.21 -6.71 -3.57
C LEU A 16 2.72 -6.13 -2.24
N ARG A 17 1.90 -6.20 -1.19
CA ARG A 17 2.26 -5.70 0.15
C ARG A 17 3.48 -6.43 0.72
N ASP A 18 3.55 -7.75 0.55
CA ASP A 18 4.70 -8.55 0.99
C ASP A 18 5.96 -8.21 0.19
N ASN A 19 5.85 -7.96 -1.12
CA ASN A 19 6.98 -7.55 -1.95
C ASN A 19 7.54 -6.20 -1.53
N ILE A 20 6.67 -5.21 -1.29
CA ILE A 20 7.07 -3.88 -0.80
C ILE A 20 7.81 -4.01 0.54
N ALA A 21 7.26 -4.80 1.48
CA ALA A 21 7.90 -5.03 2.77
C ALA A 21 9.26 -5.73 2.64
N LYS A 22 9.40 -6.69 1.72
CA LYS A 22 10.66 -7.41 1.49
C LYS A 22 11.72 -6.54 0.81
N LYS A 23 11.36 -5.84 -0.26
CA LYS A 23 12.26 -5.08 -1.15
C LYS A 23 12.58 -3.70 -0.59
N HIS A 24 11.57 -2.95 -0.15
CA HIS A 24 11.70 -1.56 0.27
C HIS A 24 11.73 -1.38 1.80
N LYS A 25 11.49 -2.45 2.57
CA LYS A 25 11.43 -2.41 4.05
C LYS A 25 10.34 -1.49 4.60
N VAL A 26 9.28 -1.26 3.81
CA VAL A 26 8.13 -0.43 4.17
C VAL A 26 6.91 -1.31 4.38
N TRP A 27 6.18 -1.08 5.47
CA TRP A 27 4.90 -1.74 5.74
C TRP A 27 3.75 -0.75 5.50
N ILE A 28 2.96 -1.00 4.45
CA ILE A 28 1.86 -0.11 4.03
C ILE A 28 0.50 -0.48 4.64
N GLY A 29 0.43 -1.52 5.47
CA GLY A 29 -0.82 -1.99 6.09
C GLY A 29 -1.26 -3.36 5.57
N ASN A 30 -2.48 -3.78 5.94
CA ASN A 30 -3.06 -5.02 5.45
C ASN A 30 -4.12 -4.73 4.38
N PRO A 31 -4.02 -5.34 3.19
CA PRO A 31 -5.11 -5.29 2.22
C PRO A 31 -6.40 -5.84 2.83
N ALA A 32 -7.52 -5.29 2.40
CA ALA A 32 -8.86 -5.76 2.74
C ALA A 32 -9.69 -5.89 1.46
N ILE A 33 -10.62 -6.83 1.48
CA ILE A 33 -11.58 -7.04 0.40
C ILE A 33 -12.39 -5.76 0.22
N SER A 34 -12.48 -5.31 -1.04
CA SER A 34 -13.38 -4.21 -1.42
C SER A 34 -14.67 -4.76 -2.02
N GLU A 35 -15.58 -3.87 -2.37
CA GLU A 35 -16.85 -4.18 -3.02
C GLU A 35 -16.66 -4.72 -4.45
N LEU A 36 -15.51 -4.48 -5.09
CA LEU A 36 -15.19 -4.95 -6.44
C LEU A 36 -14.20 -6.12 -6.38
N PRO A 37 -14.45 -7.27 -7.05
CA PRO A 37 -13.55 -8.43 -7.01
C PRO A 37 -12.14 -8.17 -7.53
N THR A 38 -11.98 -7.19 -8.42
CA THR A 38 -10.71 -6.80 -9.04
C THR A 38 -10.05 -5.61 -8.35
N GLN A 39 -10.45 -5.34 -7.10
CA GLN A 39 -9.92 -4.23 -6.31
C GLN A 39 -9.79 -4.67 -4.85
N CYS A 40 -8.76 -4.16 -4.19
CA CYS A 40 -8.62 -4.23 -2.75
C CYS A 40 -8.35 -2.83 -2.19
N LYS A 41 -8.60 -2.67 -0.90
CA LYS A 41 -8.29 -1.43 -0.18
C LYS A 41 -7.19 -1.66 0.84
N ILE A 42 -6.34 -0.67 1.04
CA ILE A 42 -5.37 -0.63 2.13
C ILE A 42 -5.75 0.55 3.03
N GLU A 43 -5.90 0.27 4.32
CA GLU A 43 -6.14 1.28 5.33
C GLU A 43 -4.83 1.59 6.06
N TRP A 44 -4.19 2.70 5.68
CA TRP A 44 -2.94 3.14 6.27
C TRP A 44 -3.22 4.17 7.36
N TYR A 45 -2.96 3.76 8.61
CA TYR A 45 -3.11 4.64 9.76
C TYR A 45 -2.08 5.77 9.70
N VAL A 46 -2.57 7.02 9.79
CA VAL A 46 -1.73 8.21 9.91
C VAL A 46 -1.37 8.37 11.38
N GLY A 47 -0.43 7.54 11.85
CA GLY A 47 0.21 7.68 13.15
C GLY A 47 1.45 8.57 13.06
N ASP A 48 2.21 8.67 14.15
CA ASP A 48 3.38 9.56 14.24
C ASP A 48 4.41 9.31 13.12
N ASN A 49 4.57 8.06 12.69
CA ASN A 49 5.50 7.71 11.61
C ASN A 49 5.08 8.30 10.25
N LEU A 50 3.80 8.20 9.90
CA LEU A 50 3.30 8.72 8.62
C LEU A 50 3.08 10.25 8.69
N LEU A 51 2.69 10.77 9.86
CA LEU A 51 2.49 12.20 10.07
C LEU A 51 3.78 13.01 9.94
N ASN A 52 4.91 12.45 10.39
CA ASN A 52 6.22 13.10 10.32
C ASN A 52 7.06 12.62 9.12
N LEU A 53 6.49 11.79 8.24
CA LEU A 53 7.18 11.32 7.04
C LEU A 53 7.34 12.50 6.07
N PRO A 54 8.55 12.79 5.57
CA PRO A 54 8.74 13.80 4.56
C PRO A 54 7.94 13.47 3.28
N ASP A 55 7.39 14.49 2.63
CA ASP A 55 6.56 14.32 1.43
C ASP A 55 7.25 13.48 0.33
N HIS A 56 8.56 13.67 0.14
CA HIS A 56 9.31 12.90 -0.86
C HIS A 56 9.41 11.41 -0.53
N GLU A 57 9.55 11.05 0.75
CA GLU A 57 9.55 9.64 1.16
C GLU A 57 8.16 9.01 0.98
N LEU A 58 7.08 9.78 1.21
CA LEU A 58 5.73 9.31 0.91
C LEU A 58 5.56 9.06 -0.61
N ILE A 59 6.05 9.98 -1.44
CA ILE A 59 6.02 9.83 -2.90
C ILE A 59 6.80 8.58 -3.33
N ASP A 60 8.01 8.36 -2.81
CA ASP A 60 8.80 7.16 -3.10
C ASP A 60 8.03 5.88 -2.76
N ILE A 61 7.30 5.85 -1.64
CA ILE A 61 6.48 4.69 -1.26
C ILE A 61 5.31 4.47 -2.24
N LEU A 62 4.67 5.54 -2.70
CA LEU A 62 3.61 5.45 -3.70
C LEU A 62 4.16 4.95 -5.04
N ASP A 63 5.38 5.35 -5.40
CA ASP A 63 6.08 4.85 -6.59
C ASP A 63 6.43 3.37 -6.45
N PHE A 64 6.87 2.90 -5.27
CA PHE A 64 7.09 1.47 -5.00
C PHE A 64 5.80 0.64 -5.16
N ILE A 65 4.66 1.18 -4.73
CA ILE A 65 3.36 0.54 -4.95
C ILE A 65 3.08 0.44 -6.44
N ASN A 66 3.33 1.50 -7.20
CA ASN A 66 3.09 1.52 -8.64
C ASN A 66 4.03 0.56 -9.41
N GLU A 67 5.29 0.42 -9.00
CA GLU A 67 6.22 -0.55 -9.58
C GLU A 67 5.76 -2.00 -9.42
N GLU A 68 5.18 -2.35 -8.27
CA GLU A 68 4.75 -3.72 -7.95
C GLU A 68 3.33 -4.05 -8.49
N LEU A 69 2.63 -3.09 -9.09
CA LEU A 69 1.34 -3.30 -9.77
C LEU A 69 1.49 -3.82 -11.21
N ILE A 70 2.72 -3.92 -11.74
CA ILE A 70 3.04 -4.30 -13.13
C ILE A 70 3.16 -5.81 -13.30
#